data_AF-A0A0N0XH10-F1
#
_entry.id   AF-A0A0N0XH10-F1
#
_cell.length_a   1.000
_cell.length_b   1.000
_cell.length_c   1.000
_cell.angle_alpha   90.00
_cell.angle_beta   90.00
_cell.angle_gamma   90.00
#
_symmetry.space_group_name_H-M   'P 1'
#
loop_
_entity.id
_entity.type
_entity.pdbx_description
1 polymer ?
#
loop_
_entity_poly.entity_id
_entity_poly.type
_entity_poly.pdbx_seq_one_letter_code
_entity_poly.pdbx_strand_id
1 'polypeptide(L)' 'MVVHALSEEAKAFYSGLGLQVSPLDSMTLMTTIATLKAAIAHPG' A
#
# COMPACT_ATOMS: atom_id res chain seq x y z
N MET A 1 0.03 1.28 -8.10
CA MET A 1 1.20 0.43 -7.75
C MET A 1 0.70 -0.71 -6.88
N VAL A 2 1.33 -1.88 -6.97
CA VAL A 2 0.95 -3.08 -6.22
C VAL A 2 2.16 -3.56 -5.40
N VAL A 3 1.93 -3.96 -4.15
CA VAL A 3 2.94 -4.50 -3.24
C VAL A 3 2.46 -5.84 -2.74
N HIS A 4 3.32 -6.85 -2.76
CA HIS A 4 3.05 -8.13 -2.12
C HIS A 4 3.71 -8.14 -0.74
N ALA A 5 2.91 -8.24 0.32
CA ALA A 5 3.39 -8.29 1.69
C ALA A 5 3.97 -9.68 1.99
N LEU A 6 5.15 -9.72 2.62
CA LEU A 6 5.84 -10.96 2.95
C LEU A 6 5.37 -11.57 4.28
N SER A 7 4.57 -10.84 5.06
CA SER A 7 3.97 -11.30 6.32
C SER A 7 2.73 -10.47 6.66
N GLU A 8 1.93 -10.94 7.62
CA GLU A 8 0.74 -10.20 8.10
C GLU A 8 1.13 -8.89 8.79
N GLU A 9 2.27 -8.83 9.47
CA GLU A 9 2.80 -7.60 10.05
C GLU A 9 3.14 -6.58 8.96
N ALA A 10 3.77 -7.01 7.87
CA ALA A 10 4.07 -6.14 6.73
C ALA A 10 2.77 -5.62 6.08
N LYS A 11 1.76 -6.47 5.92
CA LYS A 11 0.44 -6.07 5.42
C LYS A 11 -0.23 -5.04 6.34
N ALA A 12 -0.19 -5.27 7.66
CA ALA A 12 -0.74 -4.33 8.64
C ALA A 12 -0.01 -2.98 8.59
N PHE A 13 1.31 -2.98 8.47
CA PHE A 13 2.13 -1.77 8.29
C PHE A 13 1.69 -1.00 7.03
N TYR A 14 1.63 -1.65 5.87
CA TYR A 14 1.22 -1.00 4.62
C TYR A 14 -0.23 -0.51 4.66
N SER A 15 -1.14 -1.24 5.32
CA SER A 15 -2.52 -0.81 5.51
C SER A 15 -2.60 0.45 6.38
N GLY A 16 -1.77 0.56 7.42
CA GLY A 16 -1.65 1.76 8.25
C GLY A 16 -1.13 2.99 7.48
N LEU A 17 -0.37 2.77 6.40
CA LEU A 17 0.06 3.84 5.48
C LEU A 17 -1.02 4.21 4.44
N GLY A 18 -2.20 3.58 4.49
CA GLY A 18 -3.33 3.86 3.61
C GLY A 18 -3.37 3.05 2.31
N LEU A 19 -2.45 2.08 2.12
CA LEU A 19 -2.59 1.11 1.03
C LEU A 19 -3.81 0.21 1.30
N GLN A 20 -4.51 -0.16 0.24
CA GLN A 20 -5.73 -0.96 0.33
C GLN A 20 -5.45 -2.41 -0.06
N VAL A 21 -6.04 -3.38 0.65
CA VAL A 21 -5.91 -4.80 0.28
C VAL A 21 -6.56 -5.05 -1.08
N SER A 22 -5.89 -5.85 -1.92
CA SER A 22 -6.42 -6.27 -3.21
C SER A 22 -7.58 -7.24 -3.04
N PRO A 23 -8.68 -7.07 -3.80
CA PRO A 23 -9.79 -8.03 -3.77
C PRO A 23 -9.42 -9.38 -4.40
N LEU A 24 -8.31 -9.45 -5.14
CA LEU A 24 -7.86 -10.66 -5.84
C LEU A 24 -6.93 -11.53 -4.99
N ASP A 25 -6.25 -10.94 -4.02
CA ASP A 25 -5.29 -11.62 -3.15
C ASP A 25 -5.10 -10.84 -1.85
N SER A 26 -5.32 -11.50 -0.72
CA SER A 26 -5.26 -10.92 0.62
C SER A 26 -3.87 -10.48 1.06
N MET A 27 -2.79 -10.99 0.45
CA MET A 27 -1.41 -10.59 0.74
C MET A 27 -0.89 -9.49 -0.18
N THR A 28 -1.71 -9.06 -1.13
CA THR A 28 -1.35 -8.02 -2.08
C THR A 28 -2.10 -6.74 -1.72
N LEU A 29 -1.39 -5.61 -1.70
CA LEU A 29 -1.96 -4.28 -1.44
C LEU A 29 -1.74 -3.35 -2.63
N MET A 30 -2.58 -2.35 -2.75
CA MET A 30 -2.57 -1.39 -3.85
C MET A 30 -2.73 0.05 -3.36
N THR A 31 -2.17 0.96 -4.15
CA THR A 31 -2.43 2.40 -4.03
C THR A 31 -2.55 3.02 -5.42
N THR A 32 -3.22 4.16 -5.48
CA THR A 32 -3.36 4.93 -6.71
C THR A 32 -2.05 5.66 -7.04
N ILE A 33 -1.81 5.91 -8.32
CA ILE A 33 -0.67 6.73 -8.75
C ILE A 33 -0.81 8.17 -8.25
N ALA A 34 -2.04 8.69 -8.13
CA ALA A 34 -2.29 10.02 -7.59
C ALA A 34 -1.81 10.14 -6.13
N THR A 35 -2.16 9.16 -5.29
CA THR A 35 -1.70 9.09 -3.89
C THR A 35 -0.18 8.99 -3.82
N LEU A 36 0.44 8.14 -4.65
CA LEU A 36 1.91 8.01 -4.69
C LEU A 36 2.59 9.34 -5.09
N LYS A 37 2.07 10.05 -6.10
CA LYS A 37 2.59 11.35 -6.52
C LYS A 37 2.47 12.39 -5.40
N ALA A 38 1.34 12.42 -4.69
CA ALA A 38 1.14 13.33 -3.56
C ALA A 38 2.15 13.07 -2.42
N ALA A 39 2.42 11.80 -2.10
CA ALA A 39 3.39 11.43 -1.08
C ALA A 39 4.83 11.83 -1.45
N ILE A 40 5.20 11.70 -2.73
CA ILE A 40 6.54 12.12 -3.21
C ILE A 40 6.68 13.65 -3.25
N ALA A 41 5.59 14.38 -3.56
CA ALA A 41 5.60 15.84 -3.61
C ALA A 41 5.66 16.49 -2.22
N HIS A 42 5.21 15.78 -1.18
CA HIS A 42 5.27 16.22 0.21
C HIS A 42 6.03 15.20 1.06
N PRO A 43 7.38 15.15 0.94
CA PRO A 43 8.19 14.39 1.86
C PRO A 43 8.10 15.09 3.22
N GLY A 44 7.37 14.49 4.15
CA GLY A 44 7.40 14.88 5.56
C GLY A 44 8.78 14.69 6.16
#